data_AF-G7VEK6-F1
#
_entry.id   AF-G7VEK6-F1
#
_cell.length_a   1.000
_cell.length_b   1.000
_cell.length_c   1.000
_cell.angle_alpha   90.00
_cell.angle_beta   90.00
_cell.angle_gamma   90.00
#
_symmetry.space_group_name_H-M   'P 1'
#
loop_
_entity.id
_entity.type
_entity.pdbx_description
1 polymer ?
#
loop_
_entity_poly.entity_id
_entity_poly.type
_entity_poly.pdbx_seq_one_letter_code
_entity_poly.pdbx_strand_id
1 'polypeptide(L)'
;MNRGFAVLSNMSRYIDFVLLEDFGTYVASRGRVGYVEEGVVKWWLAAARRHGVRALALAYAESPGDVYYRYAKSFAEREGCPSFLATGT
;
A
#
# COMPACT_ATOMS: atom_id res chain seq x y z
N MET A 1 -1.43 -7.03 9.94
CA MET A 1 -2.75 -7.32 9.32
C MET A 1 -2.75 -6.82 7.87
N ASN A 2 -3.42 -7.46 6.91
CA ASN A 2 -3.60 -6.89 5.56
C ASN A 2 -4.92 -6.10 5.48
N ARG A 3 -4.85 -4.81 5.14
CA ARG A 3 -5.97 -3.87 5.20
C ARG A 3 -6.63 -3.82 6.59
N GLY A 4 -7.97 -3.89 6.64
CA GLY A 4 -8.72 -3.95 7.90
C GLY A 4 -9.03 -2.62 8.56
N PHE A 5 -9.02 -1.50 7.81
CA PHE A 5 -9.19 -0.16 8.40
C PHE A 5 -10.45 0.02 9.24
N ALA A 6 -11.54 -0.66 8.88
CA ALA A 6 -12.81 -0.60 9.60
C ALA A 6 -12.74 -1.17 11.03
N VAL A 7 -11.78 -2.07 11.32
CA VAL A 7 -11.64 -2.72 12.63
C VAL A 7 -10.40 -2.23 13.39
N LEU A 8 -9.67 -1.25 12.85
CA LEU A 8 -8.43 -0.77 13.46
C LEU A 8 -8.61 -0.22 14.87
N SER A 9 -9.75 0.41 15.17
CA SER A 9 -10.06 0.90 16.51
C SER A 9 -10.01 -0.21 17.58
N ASN A 10 -10.35 -1.44 17.20
CA ASN A 10 -10.43 -2.59 18.09
C ASN A 10 -9.15 -3.44 18.05
N MET A 11 -8.45 -3.40 16.91
CA MET A 11 -7.30 -4.27 16.64
C MET A 11 -5.95 -3.61 16.91
N SER A 12 -5.87 -2.28 17.00
CA SER A 12 -4.59 -1.55 17.04
C SER A 12 -3.67 -1.95 18.20
N ARG A 13 -4.24 -2.43 19.32
CA ARG A 13 -3.46 -2.92 20.48
C ARG A 13 -2.85 -4.30 20.28
N TYR A 14 -3.27 -5.03 19.25
CA TYR A 14 -2.87 -6.41 18.97
C TYR A 14 -1.98 -6.54 17.74
N ILE A 15 -1.71 -5.44 17.03
CA ILE A 15 -0.93 -5.45 15.80
C ILE A 15 0.11 -4.33 15.79
N ASP A 16 1.30 -4.63 15.29
CA ASP A 16 2.37 -3.63 15.15
C ASP A 16 2.31 -2.87 13.82
N PHE A 17 1.65 -3.45 12.82
CA PHE A 17 1.55 -2.89 11.49
C PHE A 17 0.32 -3.36 10.70
N VAL A 18 -0.07 -2.53 9.74
CA VAL A 18 -0.96 -2.88 8.63
C VAL A 18 -0.15 -2.95 7.33
N LEU A 19 -0.42 -3.97 6.53
CA LEU A 19 -0.03 -4.03 5.14
C LEU A 19 -1.12 -3.32 4.34
N LEU A 20 -0.73 -2.31 3.58
CA LEU A 20 -1.58 -1.55 2.67
C LEU A 20 -1.42 -2.13 1.28
N GLU A 21 -2.30 -3.06 0.92
CA GLU A 21 -2.31 -3.61 -0.43
C GLU A 21 -3.21 -2.82 -1.37
N ASP A 22 -2.71 -2.74 -2.59
CA ASP A 22 -2.93 -1.79 -3.69
C ASP A 22 -2.38 -0.39 -3.40
N PHE A 23 -1.13 -0.30 -2.90
CA PHE A 23 -0.47 0.97 -2.60
C PHE A 23 -0.03 1.69 -3.89
N GLY A 24 -0.92 2.50 -4.45
CA GLY A 24 -0.69 3.29 -5.66
C GLY A 24 -0.84 2.49 -6.95
N THR A 25 -0.69 1.16 -6.91
CA THR A 25 -0.90 0.27 -8.05
C THR A 25 -1.59 -1.02 -7.62
N TYR A 26 -2.37 -1.63 -8.50
CA TYR A 26 -3.12 -2.87 -8.27
C TYR A 26 -2.97 -3.86 -9.44
N VAL A 27 -3.18 -5.15 -9.18
CA VAL A 27 -3.21 -6.16 -10.26
C VAL A 27 -4.59 -6.16 -10.92
N ALA A 28 -4.68 -5.67 -12.16
CA ALA A 28 -5.93 -5.67 -12.92
C ALA A 28 -6.24 -7.04 -13.53
N SER A 29 -5.20 -7.72 -14.00
CA SER A 29 -5.23 -9.12 -14.44
C SER A 29 -3.82 -9.68 -14.40
N ARG A 30 -3.66 -10.98 -14.69
CA ARG A 30 -2.34 -11.60 -14.83
C ARG A 30 -1.43 -10.79 -15.75
N GLY A 31 -0.27 -10.35 -15.25
CA GLY A 31 0.69 -9.54 -16.00
C GLY A 31 0.24 -8.12 -16.35
N ARG A 32 -0.89 -7.62 -15.82
CA ARG A 32 -1.36 -6.25 -16.04
C ARG A 32 -1.58 -5.51 -14.74
N VAL A 33 -0.98 -4.33 -14.63
CA VAL A 33 -1.08 -3.47 -13.46
C VAL A 33 -1.82 -2.19 -13.81
N GLY A 34 -2.63 -1.70 -12.87
CA GLY A 34 -3.30 -0.40 -12.96
C GLY A 34 -2.88 0.53 -11.83
N TYR A 35 -3.27 1.80 -11.94
CA TYR A 35 -3.03 2.80 -10.89
C TYR A 35 -4.21 2.90 -9.93
N VAL A 36 -3.89 3.09 -8.65
CA VAL A 36 -4.84 3.50 -7.62
C VAL A 36 -4.72 5.01 -7.43
N GLU A 37 -5.86 5.68 -7.30
CA GLU A 37 -5.91 7.10 -6.99
C GLU A 37 -5.21 7.39 -5.65
N GLU A 38 -4.25 8.34 -5.65
CA GLU A 38 -3.47 8.65 -4.45
C GLU A 38 -4.34 9.05 -3.26
N GLY A 39 -5.49 9.71 -3.49
CA GLY A 39 -6.40 10.16 -2.43
C GLY A 39 -6.91 8.99 -1.57
N VAL A 40 -7.18 7.85 -2.20
CA VAL A 40 -7.62 6.62 -1.52
C VAL A 40 -6.51 6.07 -0.63
N VAL A 41 -5.28 6.00 -1.16
CA VAL A 41 -4.11 5.49 -0.44
C VAL A 41 -3.76 6.41 0.74
N LYS A 42 -3.81 7.73 0.54
CA LYS A 42 -3.58 8.73 1.60
C LYS A 42 -4.63 8.63 2.71
N TRP A 43 -5.89 8.34 2.38
CA TRP A 43 -6.93 8.12 3.37
C TRP A 43 -6.63 6.87 4.24
N TRP A 44 -6.19 5.77 3.64
CA TRP A 44 -5.77 4.57 4.37
C TRP A 44 -4.55 4.80 5.26
N LEU A 45 -3.53 5.51 4.76
CA LEU A 45 -2.36 5.91 5.54
C LEU A 45 -2.76 6.76 6.75
N ALA A 46 -3.64 7.73 6.54
CA ALA A 46 -4.15 8.57 7.62
C ALA A 46 -4.90 7.75 8.68
N ALA A 47 -5.68 6.75 8.28
CA ALA A 47 -6.36 5.85 9.21
C ALA A 47 -5.35 5.05 10.06
N ALA A 48 -4.33 4.45 9.45
CA ALA A 48 -3.29 3.72 10.19
C ALA A 48 -2.55 4.64 11.19
N ARG A 49 -2.14 5.84 10.74
CA ARG A 49 -1.47 6.85 11.57
C ARG A 49 -2.34 7.29 12.76
N ARG A 50 -3.63 7.53 12.54
CA ARG A 50 -4.57 7.96 13.59
C ARG A 50 -4.70 6.94 14.72
N HIS A 51 -4.51 5.65 14.42
CA HIS A 51 -4.57 4.57 15.39
C HIS A 51 -3.19 4.16 15.96
N GLY A 52 -2.12 4.91 15.62
CA GLY A 52 -0.77 4.61 16.09
C GLY A 52 -0.16 3.33 15.51
N VAL A 53 -0.71 2.83 14.39
CA VAL A 53 -0.24 1.60 13.74
C VAL A 53 0.64 1.94 12.56
N ARG A 54 1.78 1.23 12.42
CA ARG A 54 2.68 1.42 11.28
C ARG A 54 2.03 0.91 9.99
N ALA A 55 2.19 1.64 8.90
CA ALA A 55 1.77 1.19 7.58
C ALA A 55 2.98 0.66 6.79
N LEU A 56 2.82 -0.50 6.16
CA LEU A 56 3.74 -1.06 5.18
C LEU A 56 3.03 -1.10 3.82
N ALA A 57 3.63 -0.50 2.80
CA ALA A 57 3.07 -0.45 1.45
C ALA A 57 3.38 -1.76 0.70
N LEU A 58 2.34 -2.36 0.11
CA LEU A 58 2.49 -3.39 -0.92
C LEU A 58 1.92 -2.85 -2.23
N ALA A 59 2.79 -2.75 -3.23
CA ALA A 59 2.44 -2.28 -4.57
C ALA A 59 2.82 -3.30 -5.63
N TYR A 60 2.24 -3.14 -6.81
CA TYR A 60 2.39 -4.04 -7.94
C TYR A 60 3.10 -3.39 -9.12
N ALA A 61 3.88 -4.18 -9.84
CA ALA A 61 4.50 -3.82 -11.11
C ALA A 61 4.37 -4.99 -12.10
N GLU A 62 4.46 -4.70 -13.38
CA GLU A 62 4.50 -5.75 -14.42
C GLU A 62 5.91 -6.34 -14.50
N SER A 63 6.94 -5.51 -14.30
CA SER A 63 8.33 -5.92 -14.22
C SER A 63 9.17 -5.00 -13.31
N PRO A 64 10.29 -5.49 -12.75
CA PRO A 64 11.20 -4.65 -11.97
C PRO A 64 11.70 -3.45 -12.79
N GLY A 65 11.51 -2.24 -12.24
CA GLY A 65 12.01 -0.99 -12.86
C GLY A 65 11.10 -0.37 -13.93
N ASP A 66 9.91 -0.93 -14.18
CA ASP A 66 8.91 -0.33 -15.06
C ASP A 66 8.29 0.95 -14.49
N VAL A 67 7.30 1.51 -15.20
CA VAL A 67 6.61 2.75 -14.81
C VAL A 67 5.82 2.59 -13.51
N TYR A 68 5.23 1.42 -13.26
CA TYR A 68 4.48 1.12 -12.04
C TYR A 68 5.41 0.99 -10.84
N TYR A 69 6.55 0.33 -11.04
CA TYR A 69 7.61 0.16 -10.06
C TYR A 69 8.13 1.52 -9.58
N ARG A 70 8.51 2.38 -10.52
CA ARG A 70 9.05 3.71 -10.21
C ARG A 70 8.01 4.60 -9.57
N TYR A 71 6.78 4.57 -10.09
CA TYR A 71 5.67 5.33 -9.52
C TYR A 71 5.42 4.92 -8.06
N ALA A 72 5.24 3.63 -7.79
CA ALA A 72 4.93 3.14 -6.45
C ALA A 72 6.08 3.36 -5.46
N LYS A 73 7.35 3.15 -5.88
CA LYS A 73 8.52 3.48 -5.06
C LYS A 73 8.56 4.96 -4.70
N SER A 74 8.46 5.84 -5.70
CA SER A 74 8.46 7.29 -5.48
C SER A 74 7.30 7.73 -4.61
N PHE A 75 6.10 7.18 -4.82
CA PHE A 75 4.93 7.52 -4.01
C PHE A 75 5.11 7.10 -2.55
N ALA A 76 5.60 5.89 -2.30
CA ALA A 76 5.86 5.40 -0.95
C ALA A 76 6.94 6.23 -0.23
N GLU A 77 7.99 6.64 -0.94
CA GLU A 77 9.04 7.52 -0.41
C GLU A 77 8.48 8.89 -0.02
N ARG A 78 7.63 9.51 -0.86
CA ARG A 78 6.95 10.78 -0.53
C ARG A 78 6.09 10.69 0.72
N GLU A 79 5.42 9.55 0.90
CA GLU A 79 4.55 9.31 2.05
C GLU A 79 5.30 8.78 3.29
N GLY A 80 6.63 8.61 3.22
CA GLY A 80 7.44 8.06 4.31
C GLY A 80 7.00 6.66 4.72
N CYS A 81 6.52 5.85 3.77
CA CYS A 81 6.00 4.51 4.03
C CYS A 81 6.97 3.45 3.46
N PRO A 82 7.49 2.51 4.27
CA PRO A 82 8.29 1.40 3.75
C PRO A 82 7.50 0.59 2.74
N SER A 83 8.10 0.31 1.58
CA SER A 83 7.41 -0.36 0.46
C SER A 83 8.07 -1.64 -0.02
N PHE A 84 7.23 -2.64 -0.27
CA PHE A 84 7.54 -3.87 -0.99
C PHE A 84 6.82 -3.85 -2.33
N LEU A 85 7.50 -4.29 -3.38
CA LEU A 85 6.91 -4.41 -4.71
C LEU A 85 6.89 -5.87 -5.12
N ALA A 86 5.72 -6.31 -5.57
CA ALA A 86 5.50 -7.62 -6.15
C ALA A 86 5.22 -7.49 -7.65
N THR A 87 5.61 -8.51 -8.41
CA THR A 87 5.23 -8.62 -9.82
C THR A 87 3.87 -9.29 -9.93
N GLY A 88 2.97 -8.76 -10.75
CA GLY A 88 1.66 -9.37 -11.01
C GLY A 88 1.79 -10.65 -11.85
N THR A 89 2.11 -11.78 -11.21
CA THR A 89 2.33 -13.08 -11.88
C THR A 89 1.07 -13.81 -12.30
#